data_AF-A0A537LJG0-F1
#
_entry.id   AF-A0A537LJG0-F1
#
_cell.length_a   1.000
_cell.length_b   1.000
_cell.length_c   1.000
_cell.angle_alpha   90.00
_cell.angle_beta   90.00
_cell.angle_gamma   90.00
#
_symmetry.space_group_name_H-M   'P 1'
#
loop_
_entity.id
_entity.type
_entity.pdbx_description
1 polymer ?
#
loop_
_entity_poly.entity_id
_entity_poly.type
_entity_poly.pdbx_seq_one_letter_code
_entity_poly.pdbx_strand_id
1 'polypeptide(L)'
;MRMALSFFLIAFLIFFMPVPAGSQGTATQVETPPPPAGVFNLTLQQTKAYSKSLNFEVVGHNYFKVEWRTPYAKLVGLGSGFNTPRVYDGIAYLGGYAGPPTLYGVIVADVHDPENIKPLAFIPCNAGARCPYVRVNTKRQILIGTHDTNTDNPVQPPAGQAVRAGVSFTDVSDPGNPKPLGFLLTRENGATHGFEIDDRYVYACANTPQSKTGVTGANQELVIVDYSDARNPKLVSTLHIKGQHV
;
A
#
# COMPACT_ATOMS: atom_id res chain seq x y z
N MET A 1 50.58 -60.49 15.37
CA MET A 1 49.65 -61.37 14.61
C MET A 1 48.79 -60.47 13.75
N ARG A 2 48.57 -60.86 12.49
CA ARG A 2 47.86 -60.19 11.36
C ARG A 2 46.58 -59.44 11.80
N MET A 3 46.15 -58.32 11.20
CA MET A 3 45.64 -58.22 9.83
C MET A 3 45.48 -56.76 9.38
N ALA A 4 45.72 -56.50 8.10
CA ALA A 4 45.41 -55.24 7.41
C ALA A 4 43.90 -55.13 7.13
N LEU A 5 43.38 -53.89 7.05
CA LEU A 5 42.17 -53.60 6.28
C LEU A 5 42.31 -52.25 5.57
N SER A 6 42.19 -52.31 4.25
CA SER A 6 42.29 -51.23 3.29
C SER A 6 41.22 -50.15 3.51
N PHE A 7 41.60 -48.88 3.41
CA PHE A 7 40.64 -47.79 3.18
C PHE A 7 40.52 -47.57 1.67
N PHE A 8 39.36 -47.96 1.11
CA PHE A 8 38.92 -47.54 -0.21
C PHE A 8 37.93 -46.37 -0.06
N LEU A 9 38.16 -45.37 -0.90
CA LEU A 9 37.45 -44.08 -1.04
C LEU A 9 35.95 -44.24 -1.31
N ILE A 10 35.11 -43.35 -0.77
CA ILE A 10 33.86 -42.93 -1.44
C ILE A 10 33.83 -41.40 -1.41
N ALA A 11 34.30 -40.80 -2.50
CA ALA A 11 34.03 -39.39 -2.79
C ALA A 11 32.60 -39.28 -3.32
N PHE A 12 31.71 -38.67 -2.55
CA PHE A 12 30.38 -38.28 -3.03
C PHE A 12 30.53 -37.07 -3.96
N LEU A 13 30.55 -37.31 -5.28
CA LEU A 13 30.29 -36.27 -6.26
C LEU A 13 28.78 -35.96 -6.23
N ILE A 14 28.42 -34.82 -5.64
CA ILE A 14 27.09 -34.24 -5.78
C ILE A 14 27.02 -33.61 -7.17
N PHE A 15 26.39 -34.32 -8.12
CA PHE A 15 25.95 -33.71 -9.38
C PHE A 15 24.75 -32.81 -9.09
N PHE A 16 24.96 -31.49 -9.14
CA PHE A 16 23.86 -30.54 -9.28
C PHE A 16 23.29 -30.69 -10.69
N MET A 17 22.19 -31.42 -10.83
CA MET A 17 21.35 -31.31 -12.02
C MET A 17 20.56 -29.99 -11.92
N PRO A 18 20.62 -29.10 -12.93
CA PRO A 18 19.74 -27.95 -12.96
C PRO A 18 18.31 -28.44 -13.16
N VAL A 19 17.45 -28.17 -12.19
CA VAL A 19 15.99 -28.30 -12.37
C VAL A 19 15.58 -27.22 -13.37
N PRO A 20 15.02 -27.57 -14.54
CA PRO A 20 14.50 -26.56 -15.44
C PRO A 20 13.27 -25.92 -14.77
N ALA A 21 13.39 -24.64 -14.42
CA ALA A 21 12.29 -23.79 -14.03
C ALA A 21 11.38 -23.57 -15.25
N GLY A 22 10.49 -24.51 -15.52
CA GLY A 22 9.58 -24.48 -16.65
C GLY A 22 8.14 -24.65 -16.19
N SER A 23 7.48 -23.55 -15.83
CA SER A 23 6.02 -23.45 -15.79
C SER A 23 5.60 -21.98 -15.62
N GLN A 24 5.89 -21.16 -16.62
CA GLN A 24 4.98 -20.08 -17.02
C GLN A 24 4.69 -20.32 -18.50
N GLY A 25 3.42 -20.21 -18.90
CA GLY A 25 2.85 -20.76 -20.13
C GLY A 25 3.62 -20.50 -21.42
N THR A 26 3.20 -21.17 -22.50
CA THR A 26 3.67 -21.02 -23.89
C THR A 26 3.37 -19.64 -24.48
N ALA A 27 3.64 -18.57 -23.74
CA ALA A 27 3.63 -17.22 -24.22
C ALA A 27 4.97 -16.96 -24.92
N THR A 28 4.91 -16.45 -26.15
CA THR A 28 6.09 -15.94 -26.85
C THR A 28 6.76 -14.91 -25.96
N GLN A 29 8.07 -15.06 -25.72
CA GLN A 29 8.83 -14.07 -24.98
C GLN A 29 8.70 -12.72 -25.68
N VAL A 30 8.19 -11.71 -24.97
CA VAL A 30 8.14 -10.34 -25.49
C VAL A 30 9.54 -9.76 -25.36
N GLU A 31 10.17 -9.45 -26.50
CA GLU A 31 11.50 -8.84 -26.52
C GLU A 31 11.45 -7.48 -25.81
N THR A 32 12.25 -7.31 -24.77
CA THR A 32 12.30 -6.07 -24.00
C THR A 32 13.32 -5.13 -24.65
N PRO A 33 12.90 -4.04 -25.31
CA PRO A 33 13.86 -3.08 -25.86
C PRO A 33 14.70 -2.49 -24.72
N PRO A 34 15.98 -2.14 -24.97
CA PRO A 34 16.81 -1.50 -23.97
C PRO A 34 16.13 -0.22 -23.45
N PRO A 35 16.09 0.00 -22.13
CA PRO A 35 15.38 1.14 -21.58
C PRO A 35 16.03 2.45 -22.07
N PRO A 36 15.22 3.46 -22.43
CA PRO A 36 15.76 4.77 -22.77
C PRO A 36 16.53 5.37 -21.58
N ALA A 37 17.46 6.28 -21.89
CA ALA A 37 18.03 7.15 -20.87
C ALA A 37 16.90 7.90 -20.15
N GLY A 38 16.91 7.89 -18.82
CA GLY A 38 15.87 8.55 -18.04
C GLY A 38 14.51 7.84 -18.06
N VAL A 39 14.48 6.50 -18.10
CA VAL A 39 13.26 5.64 -18.05
C VAL A 39 12.22 6.03 -16.98
N PHE A 40 12.64 6.75 -15.94
CA PHE A 40 11.76 7.27 -14.89
C PHE A 40 11.06 8.60 -15.22
N ASN A 41 11.31 9.20 -16.39
CA ASN A 41 10.75 10.49 -16.80
C ASN A 41 10.13 10.42 -18.22
N LEU A 42 9.53 9.30 -18.59
CA LEU A 42 8.89 9.14 -19.90
C LEU A 42 7.55 9.89 -19.97
N THR A 43 7.27 10.51 -21.12
CA THR A 43 5.94 11.02 -21.46
C THR A 43 4.99 9.86 -21.75
N LEU A 44 3.66 10.11 -21.78
CA LEU A 44 2.68 9.09 -22.17
C LEU A 44 2.97 8.54 -23.58
N GLN A 45 3.35 9.39 -24.53
CA GLN A 45 3.68 8.97 -25.89
C GLN A 45 4.94 8.10 -25.93
N GLN A 46 5.96 8.45 -25.14
CA GLN A 46 7.16 7.62 -25.01
C GLN A 46 6.82 6.26 -24.37
N THR A 47 6.04 6.23 -23.29
CA THR A 47 5.57 4.99 -22.67
C THR A 47 4.84 4.12 -23.69
N LYS A 48 3.88 4.68 -24.45
CA LYS A 48 3.16 3.97 -25.52
C LYS A 48 4.09 3.40 -26.58
N ALA A 49 5.14 4.13 -26.98
CA ALA A 49 6.11 3.66 -27.97
C ALA A 49 6.97 2.49 -27.47
N TYR A 50 7.24 2.43 -26.16
CA TYR A 50 7.99 1.32 -25.54
C TYR A 50 7.11 0.13 -25.14
N SER A 51 5.79 0.32 -25.01
CA SER A 51 4.85 -0.76 -24.69
C SER A 51 4.83 -1.83 -25.79
N LYS A 52 5.16 -3.07 -25.42
CA LYS A 52 5.10 -4.24 -26.32
C LYS A 52 3.92 -5.17 -26.03
N SER A 53 3.19 -4.91 -24.96
CA SER A 53 1.99 -5.64 -24.56
C SER A 53 0.84 -4.67 -24.29
N LEU A 54 -0.37 -5.20 -24.33
CA LEU A 54 -1.58 -4.52 -23.86
C LEU A 54 -1.98 -5.08 -22.48
N ASN A 55 -2.86 -4.38 -21.78
CA ASN A 55 -3.43 -4.81 -20.49
C ASN A 55 -2.40 -5.05 -19.38
N PHE A 56 -1.35 -4.22 -19.33
CA PHE A 56 -0.36 -4.27 -18.28
C PHE A 56 -0.51 -3.07 -17.34
N GLU A 57 -0.06 -3.25 -16.09
CA GLU A 57 0.02 -2.18 -15.10
C GLU A 57 1.42 -1.55 -15.14
N VAL A 58 1.49 -0.22 -15.25
CA VAL A 58 2.75 0.52 -15.06
C VAL A 58 2.97 0.70 -13.57
N VAL A 59 3.79 -0.16 -12.96
CA VAL A 59 4.19 -0.03 -11.56
C VAL A 59 5.41 0.90 -11.48
N GLY A 60 5.22 2.15 -11.07
CA GLY A 60 6.31 3.12 -11.02
C GLY A 60 6.00 4.38 -10.21
N HIS A 61 7.01 4.90 -9.51
CA HIS A 61 6.87 5.98 -8.52
C HIS A 61 7.09 7.39 -9.09
N ASN A 62 7.26 7.56 -10.41
CA ASN A 62 7.91 8.79 -10.92
C ASN A 62 7.02 9.75 -11.73
N TYR A 63 5.73 9.44 -11.91
CA TYR A 63 4.85 10.24 -12.78
C TYR A 63 4.13 11.39 -12.06
N PHE A 64 3.97 11.33 -10.72
CA PHE A 64 3.14 12.29 -9.97
C PHE A 64 3.96 13.23 -9.09
N LYS A 65 4.58 14.26 -9.68
CA LYS A 65 5.48 15.19 -8.98
C LYS A 65 4.75 16.38 -8.32
N VAL A 66 3.83 16.10 -7.40
CA VAL A 66 3.10 17.15 -6.66
C VAL A 66 3.91 17.82 -5.57
N GLU A 67 3.40 18.94 -5.06
CA GLU A 67 3.99 19.68 -3.94
C GLU A 67 3.90 18.94 -2.60
N TRP A 68 2.95 18.02 -2.41
CA TRP A 68 2.77 17.28 -1.15
C TRP A 68 3.73 16.09 -0.97
N ARG A 69 4.63 15.86 -1.92
CA ARG A 69 5.71 14.89 -1.77
C ARG A 69 6.57 15.19 -0.55
N THR A 70 7.13 14.14 0.05
CA THR A 70 8.06 14.28 1.17
C THR A 70 9.30 15.11 0.78
N PRO A 71 9.99 15.72 1.76
CA PRO A 71 11.27 16.38 1.52
C PRO A 71 12.28 15.47 0.83
N TYR A 72 12.34 14.19 1.21
CA TYR A 72 13.18 13.18 0.56
C TYR A 72 12.86 13.03 -0.93
N ALA A 73 11.60 12.78 -1.29
CA ALA A 73 11.24 12.58 -2.69
C ALA A 73 11.47 13.83 -3.55
N LYS A 74 11.28 15.02 -2.99
CA LYS A 74 11.65 16.28 -3.66
C LYS A 74 13.16 16.36 -3.89
N LEU A 75 13.96 16.07 -2.86
CA LEU A 75 15.43 16.12 -2.91
C LEU A 75 16.01 15.18 -3.97
N VAL A 76 15.52 13.94 -4.05
CA VAL A 76 16.04 12.92 -4.99
C VAL A 76 15.28 12.89 -6.33
N GLY A 77 14.34 13.81 -6.54
CA GLY A 77 13.60 13.94 -7.81
C GLY A 77 12.55 12.86 -8.08
N LEU A 78 12.18 12.05 -7.08
CA LEU A 78 11.17 10.99 -7.20
C LEU A 78 9.75 11.56 -7.26
N GLY A 79 8.88 10.94 -8.05
CA GLY A 79 7.45 11.24 -8.01
C GLY A 79 6.77 10.67 -6.75
N SER A 80 5.45 10.82 -6.68
CA SER A 80 4.65 10.18 -5.63
C SER A 80 4.42 8.72 -5.98
N GLY A 81 4.71 7.83 -5.03
CA GLY A 81 4.29 6.44 -5.07
C GLY A 81 2.86 6.28 -4.59
N PHE A 82 2.13 5.36 -5.22
CA PHE A 82 0.77 4.99 -4.83
C PHE A 82 0.67 3.49 -4.70
N ASN A 83 -0.02 3.03 -3.66
CA ASN A 83 -0.25 1.61 -3.43
C ASN A 83 -1.67 1.19 -3.82
N THR A 84 -2.66 2.04 -3.58
CA THR A 84 -4.03 1.78 -4.05
C THR A 84 -4.59 2.97 -4.82
N PRO A 85 -4.64 2.88 -6.16
CA PRO A 85 -5.47 3.77 -6.97
C PRO A 85 -6.93 3.31 -6.94
N ARG A 86 -7.86 4.25 -6.74
CA ARG A 86 -9.30 4.05 -6.93
C ARG A 86 -9.83 5.18 -7.79
N VAL A 87 -10.48 4.85 -8.90
CA VAL A 87 -11.04 5.84 -9.83
C VAL A 87 -12.54 5.65 -9.89
N TYR A 88 -13.30 6.73 -9.70
CA TYR A 88 -14.74 6.75 -9.84
C TYR A 88 -15.16 8.07 -10.49
N ASP A 89 -15.95 7.99 -11.56
CA ASP A 89 -16.46 9.16 -12.29
C ASP A 89 -15.37 10.20 -12.62
N GLY A 90 -14.25 9.70 -13.18
CA GLY A 90 -13.09 10.52 -13.53
C GLY A 90 -12.34 11.16 -12.36
N ILE A 91 -12.66 10.83 -11.11
CA ILE A 91 -11.91 11.24 -9.91
C ILE A 91 -11.10 10.08 -9.38
N ALA A 92 -9.80 10.30 -9.22
CA ALA A 92 -8.85 9.36 -8.64
C ALA A 92 -8.57 9.68 -7.17
N TYR A 93 -8.53 8.64 -6.34
CA TYR A 93 -8.07 8.65 -4.95
C TYR A 93 -6.85 7.74 -4.86
N LEU A 94 -5.70 8.34 -4.57
CA LEU A 94 -4.39 7.73 -4.74
C LEU A 94 -3.71 7.60 -3.37
N GLY A 95 -3.85 6.43 -2.74
CA GLY A 95 -3.25 6.15 -1.43
C GLY A 95 -1.72 6.09 -1.50
N GLY A 96 -1.04 7.00 -0.80
CA GLY A 96 0.40 7.18 -0.87
C GLY A 96 1.21 5.99 -0.37
N TYR A 97 2.30 5.69 -1.07
CA TYR A 97 3.20 4.60 -0.72
C TYR A 97 4.45 5.12 -0.01
N ALA A 98 4.85 4.39 1.03
CA ALA A 98 5.89 4.79 1.96
C ALA A 98 7.23 4.05 1.77
N GLY A 99 7.36 3.16 0.78
CA GLY A 99 8.61 2.41 0.53
C GLY A 99 9.08 2.45 -0.93
N PRO A 100 9.67 3.54 -1.44
CA PRO A 100 10.33 4.64 -0.70
C PRO A 100 9.36 5.68 -0.11
N PRO A 101 9.80 6.49 0.89
CA PRO A 101 8.94 7.43 1.63
C PRO A 101 8.61 8.64 0.76
N THR A 102 7.75 8.46 -0.23
CA THR A 102 7.47 9.46 -1.28
C THR A 102 6.27 10.33 -0.96
N LEU A 103 5.25 9.76 -0.31
CA LEU A 103 4.00 10.44 0.01
C LEU A 103 3.34 9.83 1.26
N TYR A 104 2.94 10.69 2.21
CA TYR A 104 2.18 10.31 3.41
C TYR A 104 0.80 10.97 3.41
N GLY A 105 -0.04 10.53 2.47
CA GLY A 105 -1.43 10.97 2.36
C GLY A 105 -2.11 10.35 1.16
N VAL A 106 -3.34 10.78 0.92
CA VAL A 106 -4.12 10.47 -0.28
C VAL A 106 -4.15 11.71 -1.16
N ILE A 107 -3.77 11.54 -2.43
CA ILE A 107 -4.03 12.57 -3.44
C ILE A 107 -5.40 12.31 -4.04
N VAL A 108 -6.21 13.36 -4.11
CA VAL A 108 -7.44 13.40 -4.92
C VAL A 108 -7.10 14.13 -6.21
N ALA A 109 -7.44 13.55 -7.36
CA ALA A 109 -7.13 14.13 -8.66
C ALA A 109 -8.26 13.93 -9.66
N ASP A 110 -8.48 14.92 -10.52
CA ASP A 110 -9.29 14.80 -11.72
C ASP A 110 -8.46 14.11 -12.81
N VAL A 111 -8.95 12.97 -13.29
CA VAL A 111 -8.35 12.11 -14.31
C VAL A 111 -9.29 11.90 -15.51
N HIS A 112 -10.30 12.75 -15.71
CA HIS A 112 -11.16 12.70 -16.90
C HIS A 112 -10.36 12.81 -18.19
N ASP A 113 -9.30 13.63 -18.15
CA ASP A 113 -8.29 13.71 -19.18
C ASP A 113 -6.98 13.08 -18.65
N PRO A 114 -6.65 11.83 -19.02
CA PRO A 114 -5.43 11.18 -18.56
C PRO A 114 -4.16 11.81 -19.13
N GLU A 115 -4.25 12.65 -20.17
CA GLU A 115 -3.12 13.44 -20.68
C GLU A 115 -2.89 14.71 -19.84
N ASN A 116 -3.89 15.14 -19.09
CA ASN A 116 -3.88 16.36 -18.28
C ASN A 116 -4.52 16.13 -16.90
N ILE A 117 -3.91 15.23 -16.11
CA ILE A 117 -4.37 14.94 -14.75
C ILE A 117 -4.16 16.16 -13.85
N LYS A 118 -5.20 16.54 -13.10
CA LYS A 118 -5.18 17.71 -12.21
C LYS A 118 -5.31 17.27 -10.75
N PRO A 119 -4.28 17.44 -9.91
CA PRO A 119 -4.42 17.28 -8.48
C PRO A 119 -5.45 18.29 -7.93
N LEU A 120 -6.42 17.81 -7.17
CA LEU A 120 -7.51 18.60 -6.60
C LEU A 120 -7.29 18.89 -5.12
N ALA A 121 -6.92 17.86 -4.36
CA ALA A 121 -6.77 17.95 -2.91
C ALA A 121 -5.76 16.93 -2.38
N PHE A 122 -5.33 17.16 -1.14
CA PHE A 122 -4.47 16.26 -0.37
C PHE A 122 -5.06 15.99 1.00
N ILE A 123 -5.21 14.71 1.33
CA ILE A 123 -5.70 14.26 2.64
C ILE A 123 -4.51 13.62 3.36
N PRO A 124 -3.95 14.25 4.41
CA PRO A 124 -2.78 13.73 5.09
C PRO A 124 -3.09 12.42 5.84
N CYS A 125 -2.11 11.55 5.95
CA CYS A 125 -2.19 10.47 6.94
C CYS A 125 -2.16 11.06 8.36
N ASN A 126 -2.61 10.29 9.35
CA ASN A 126 -2.36 10.62 10.74
C ASN A 126 -0.85 10.76 10.99
N ALA A 127 -0.48 11.66 11.89
CA ALA A 127 0.92 11.88 12.24
C ALA A 127 1.58 10.57 12.71
N GLY A 128 2.75 10.27 12.17
CA GLY A 128 3.51 9.04 12.41
C GLY A 128 2.89 7.78 11.77
N ALA A 129 1.90 7.92 10.89
CA ALA A 129 1.29 6.80 10.17
C ALA A 129 1.51 6.88 8.65
N ARG A 130 1.46 5.74 7.99
CA ARG A 130 1.23 5.61 6.55
C ARG A 130 -0.22 5.24 6.30
N CYS A 131 -0.78 5.70 5.18
CA CYS A 131 -2.16 5.40 4.79
C CYS A 131 -2.25 4.91 3.33
N PRO A 132 -1.60 3.77 3.00
CA PRO A 132 -1.41 3.32 1.64
C PRO A 132 -2.63 2.62 1.03
N TYR A 133 -3.65 2.29 1.82
CA TYR A 133 -4.86 1.63 1.33
C TYR A 133 -6.05 2.58 1.44
N VAL A 134 -6.83 2.66 0.37
CA VAL A 134 -8.11 3.38 0.33
C VAL A 134 -9.22 2.57 -0.35
N ARG A 135 -10.46 2.91 0.01
CA ARG A 135 -11.71 2.52 -0.67
C ARG A 135 -12.66 3.70 -0.69
N VAL A 136 -13.56 3.73 -1.66
CA VAL A 136 -14.57 4.78 -1.79
C VAL A 136 -15.93 4.11 -1.80
N ASN A 137 -16.79 4.48 -0.85
CA ASN A 137 -18.22 4.22 -0.99
C ASN A 137 -18.79 5.31 -1.91
N THR A 138 -19.04 4.96 -3.17
CA THR A 138 -19.44 5.91 -4.20
C THR A 138 -20.87 6.39 -4.04
N LYS A 139 -21.76 5.54 -3.49
CA LYS A 139 -23.16 5.90 -3.21
C LYS A 139 -23.27 6.95 -2.10
N ARG A 140 -22.40 6.83 -1.09
CA ARG A 140 -22.38 7.72 0.07
C ARG A 140 -21.36 8.85 -0.04
N GLN A 141 -20.52 8.82 -1.08
CA GLN A 141 -19.41 9.74 -1.32
C GLN A 141 -18.44 9.83 -0.13
N ILE A 142 -18.06 8.67 0.41
CA ILE A 142 -17.15 8.56 1.56
C ILE A 142 -15.88 7.85 1.12
N LEU A 143 -14.73 8.50 1.32
CA LEU A 143 -13.42 7.88 1.24
C LEU A 143 -13.08 7.27 2.61
N ILE A 144 -12.68 6.01 2.58
CA ILE A 144 -12.19 5.26 3.73
C ILE A 144 -10.70 5.00 3.52
N GLY A 145 -9.91 5.21 4.56
CA GLY A 145 -8.46 4.98 4.55
C GLY A 145 -7.99 4.33 5.84
N THR A 146 -6.99 3.46 5.76
CA THR A 146 -6.40 2.81 6.94
C THR A 146 -5.07 3.44 7.28
N HIS A 147 -4.76 3.58 8.57
CA HIS A 147 -3.55 4.22 9.09
C HIS A 147 -2.74 3.19 9.88
N ASP A 148 -1.51 2.95 9.44
CA ASP A 148 -0.55 2.01 10.03
C ASP A 148 0.67 2.79 10.52
N THR A 149 1.18 2.50 11.72
CA THR A 149 2.34 3.19 12.28
C THR A 149 3.57 3.07 11.36
N ASN A 150 4.20 4.20 11.09
CA ASN A 150 5.39 4.28 10.25
C ASN A 150 6.28 5.46 10.70
N THR A 151 7.49 5.13 11.14
CA THR A 151 8.47 6.10 11.66
C THR A 151 9.09 6.98 10.58
N ASP A 152 8.99 6.60 9.31
CA ASP A 152 9.53 7.37 8.18
C ASP A 152 8.58 8.50 7.75
N ASN A 153 7.38 8.62 8.35
CA ASN A 153 6.51 9.77 8.14
C ASN A 153 7.20 11.05 8.65
N PRO A 154 7.43 12.08 7.83
CA PRO A 154 8.08 13.31 8.27
C PRO A 154 7.26 14.11 9.28
N VAL A 155 5.94 13.87 9.37
CA VAL A 155 5.04 14.49 10.35
C VAL A 155 4.79 13.49 11.47
N GLN A 156 5.47 13.67 12.60
CA GLN A 156 5.34 12.82 13.80
C GLN A 156 4.29 13.39 14.77
N PRO A 157 3.64 12.55 15.60
CA PRO A 157 2.77 13.05 16.66
C PRO A 157 3.57 13.91 17.65
N PRO A 158 2.91 14.81 18.41
CA PRO A 158 3.56 15.57 19.48
C PRO A 158 4.30 14.64 20.46
N ALA A 159 5.40 15.13 21.03
CA ALA A 159 6.21 14.34 21.95
C ALA A 159 5.35 13.72 23.08
N GLY A 160 5.53 12.41 23.30
CA GLY A 160 4.78 11.64 24.30
C GLY A 160 3.38 11.19 23.86
N GLN A 161 2.89 11.57 22.67
CA GLN A 161 1.65 11.05 22.12
C GLN A 161 1.91 9.85 21.21
N ALA A 162 1.04 8.85 21.29
CA ALA A 162 1.10 7.67 20.44
C ALA A 162 0.63 7.97 19.01
N VAL A 163 1.13 7.19 18.06
CA VAL A 163 0.58 7.15 16.70
C VAL A 163 -0.82 6.55 16.75
N ARG A 164 -1.77 7.20 16.07
CA ARG A 164 -3.16 6.74 15.98
C ARG A 164 -3.35 5.85 14.76
N ALA A 165 -3.20 4.54 14.93
CA ALA A 165 -3.51 3.55 13.90
C ALA A 165 -5.00 3.19 13.89
N GLY A 166 -5.58 3.03 12.72
CA GLY A 166 -7.03 2.82 12.60
C GLY A 166 -7.62 3.15 11.24
N VAL A 167 -8.90 3.49 11.22
CA VAL A 167 -9.68 3.74 9.99
C VAL A 167 -10.22 5.17 10.00
N SER A 168 -9.88 5.96 8.98
CA SER A 168 -10.42 7.30 8.75
C SER A 168 -11.56 7.28 7.74
N PHE A 169 -12.53 8.17 7.95
CA PHE A 169 -13.65 8.41 7.07
C PHE A 169 -13.66 9.89 6.67
N THR A 170 -13.75 10.15 5.37
CA THR A 170 -13.71 11.49 4.80
C THR A 170 -14.83 11.64 3.79
N ASP A 171 -15.61 12.70 3.91
CA ASP A 171 -16.58 13.13 2.91
C ASP A 171 -15.84 13.63 1.68
N VAL A 172 -16.19 13.06 0.52
CA VAL A 172 -15.62 13.39 -0.79
C VAL A 172 -16.71 13.74 -1.79
N SER A 173 -17.87 14.23 -1.33
CA SER A 173 -18.91 14.75 -2.21
C SER A 173 -18.44 15.94 -3.05
N ASP A 174 -17.50 16.71 -2.51
CA ASP A 174 -16.69 17.70 -3.22
C ASP A 174 -15.23 17.23 -3.22
N PRO A 175 -14.72 16.65 -4.32
CA PRO A 175 -13.36 16.12 -4.37
C PRO A 175 -12.27 17.19 -4.29
N GLY A 176 -12.59 18.47 -4.55
CA GLY A 176 -11.68 19.60 -4.36
C GLY A 176 -11.60 20.07 -2.91
N ASN A 177 -12.55 19.68 -2.06
CA ASN A 177 -12.63 20.09 -0.66
C ASN A 177 -13.08 18.93 0.25
N PRO A 178 -12.26 17.86 0.37
CA PRO A 178 -12.60 16.71 1.19
C PRO A 178 -12.69 17.09 2.68
N LYS A 179 -13.71 16.59 3.38
CA LYS A 179 -13.99 16.94 4.79
C LYS A 179 -13.86 15.72 5.70
N PRO A 180 -12.99 15.75 6.72
CA PRO A 180 -12.93 14.67 7.70
C PRO A 180 -14.29 14.47 8.39
N LEU A 181 -14.74 13.22 8.50
CA LEU A 181 -15.97 12.86 9.18
C LEU A 181 -15.71 12.24 10.54
N GLY A 182 -14.90 11.18 10.57
CA GLY A 182 -14.69 10.39 11.78
C GLY A 182 -13.45 9.51 11.66
N PHE A 183 -13.04 8.96 12.80
CA PHE A 183 -11.90 8.06 12.88
C PHE A 183 -12.16 6.99 13.94
N LEU A 184 -11.98 5.72 13.59
CA LEU A 184 -11.94 4.62 14.54
C LEU A 184 -10.48 4.27 14.84
N LEU A 185 -10.06 4.48 16.10
CA LEU A 185 -8.79 3.96 16.59
C LEU A 185 -8.91 2.46 16.82
N THR A 186 -8.03 1.68 16.21
CA THR A 186 -7.93 0.23 16.44
C THR A 186 -6.93 -0.06 17.55
N ARG A 187 -5.75 0.58 17.51
CA ARG A 187 -4.71 0.50 18.54
C ARG A 187 -3.71 1.65 18.42
N GLU A 188 -3.26 2.17 19.56
CA GLU A 188 -2.13 3.08 19.62
C GLU A 188 -0.83 2.38 19.21
N ASN A 189 -0.02 3.03 18.37
CA ASN A 189 1.24 2.47 17.83
C ASN A 189 1.06 1.09 17.17
N GLY A 190 -0.13 0.83 16.61
CA GLY A 190 -0.49 -0.45 16.00
C GLY A 190 -0.38 -0.43 14.48
N ALA A 191 -0.73 -1.56 13.88
CA ALA A 191 -0.95 -1.66 12.44
C ALA A 191 -2.44 -1.67 12.12
N THR A 192 -2.85 -0.89 11.11
CA THR A 192 -4.15 -1.03 10.44
C THR A 192 -3.95 -0.73 8.97
N HIS A 193 -4.08 -1.77 8.15
CA HIS A 193 -3.72 -1.72 6.74
C HIS A 193 -4.79 -2.47 5.92
N GLY A 194 -4.37 -3.11 4.82
CA GLY A 194 -5.20 -3.85 3.85
C GLY A 194 -6.62 -4.19 4.32
N PHE A 195 -7.60 -3.69 3.58
CA PHE A 195 -9.00 -3.79 3.94
C PHE A 195 -9.89 -3.85 2.69
N GLU A 196 -11.16 -4.21 2.92
CA GLU A 196 -12.26 -4.08 1.98
C GLU A 196 -13.48 -3.43 2.65
N ILE A 197 -14.44 -2.96 1.86
CA ILE A 197 -15.70 -2.39 2.35
C ILE A 197 -16.92 -3.01 1.65
N ASP A 198 -18.07 -2.96 2.33
CA ASP A 198 -19.39 -2.95 1.69
C ASP A 198 -20.09 -1.60 1.97
N ASP A 199 -21.40 -1.49 1.75
CA ASP A 199 -22.15 -0.23 1.96
C ASP A 199 -22.25 0.24 3.43
N ARG A 200 -21.96 -0.65 4.40
CA ARG A 200 -22.11 -0.42 5.85
C ARG A 200 -20.87 -0.75 6.68
N TYR A 201 -20.06 -1.71 6.25
CA TYR A 201 -18.95 -2.24 7.03
C TYR A 201 -17.59 -2.04 6.36
N VAL A 202 -16.58 -1.78 7.19
CA VAL A 202 -15.17 -1.90 6.83
C VAL A 202 -14.64 -3.21 7.42
N TYR A 203 -13.91 -3.97 6.60
CA TYR A 203 -13.27 -5.23 6.92
C TYR A 203 -11.75 -5.03 6.85
N ALA A 204 -11.12 -4.62 7.95
CA ALA A 204 -9.72 -4.20 7.96
C ALA A 204 -8.81 -5.18 8.71
N CYS A 205 -7.60 -5.39 8.19
CA CYS A 205 -6.54 -6.04 8.92
C CYS A 205 -5.95 -5.07 9.94
N ALA A 206 -6.05 -5.38 11.24
CA ALA A 206 -5.59 -4.49 12.29
C ALA A 206 -5.06 -5.21 13.53
N ASN A 207 -4.19 -4.54 14.28
CA ASN A 207 -3.99 -4.86 15.70
C ASN A 207 -5.06 -4.18 16.54
N THR A 208 -5.44 -4.83 17.62
CA THR A 208 -6.31 -4.32 18.70
C THR A 208 -5.60 -4.45 20.04
N PRO A 209 -6.16 -3.93 21.14
CA PRO A 209 -5.62 -4.15 22.48
C PRO A 209 -5.47 -5.64 22.86
N GLN A 210 -6.30 -6.52 22.29
CA GLN A 210 -6.29 -7.96 22.53
C GLN A 210 -5.22 -8.68 21.71
N SER A 211 -4.69 -8.07 20.65
CA SER A 211 -3.65 -8.70 19.82
C SER A 211 -2.34 -8.87 20.60
N LYS A 212 -1.75 -10.07 20.53
CA LYS A 212 -0.41 -10.36 21.07
C LYS A 212 0.65 -9.46 20.46
N THR A 213 1.53 -8.94 21.31
CA THR A 213 2.68 -8.09 20.93
C THR A 213 3.97 -8.92 20.79
N GLY A 214 5.03 -8.31 20.24
CA GLY A 214 6.38 -8.89 20.26
C GLY A 214 6.80 -9.64 18.99
N VAL A 215 5.92 -9.80 18.01
CA VAL A 215 6.30 -10.23 16.66
C VAL A 215 5.91 -9.14 15.68
N THR A 216 6.90 -8.42 15.14
CA THR A 216 6.69 -7.32 14.20
C THR A 216 5.89 -7.83 13.00
N GLY A 217 4.70 -7.28 12.78
CA GLY A 217 3.85 -7.64 11.65
C GLY A 217 3.09 -8.98 11.78
N ALA A 218 3.14 -9.67 12.92
CA ALA A 218 2.33 -10.88 13.14
C ALA A 218 1.35 -10.69 14.30
N ASN A 219 0.14 -11.24 14.16
CA ASN A 219 -1.02 -11.11 15.06
C ASN A 219 -1.92 -9.88 14.78
N GLN A 220 -2.13 -9.54 13.51
CA GLN A 220 -3.31 -8.76 13.14
C GLN A 220 -4.54 -9.68 13.06
N GLU A 221 -5.69 -9.10 13.33
CA GLU A 221 -6.99 -9.73 13.17
C GLU A 221 -7.83 -8.96 12.16
N LEU A 222 -8.93 -9.56 11.73
CA LEU A 222 -9.93 -8.85 10.95
C LEU A 222 -10.82 -8.06 11.90
N VAL A 223 -10.75 -6.73 11.85
CA VAL A 223 -11.70 -5.85 12.54
C VAL A 223 -12.86 -5.51 11.60
N ILE A 224 -14.07 -5.58 12.13
CA ILE A 224 -15.30 -5.23 11.41
C ILE A 224 -15.82 -3.93 12.03
N VAL A 225 -15.89 -2.88 11.22
CA VAL A 225 -16.28 -1.53 11.64
C VAL A 225 -17.59 -1.16 10.97
N ASP A 226 -18.63 -0.90 11.77
CA ASP A 226 -19.87 -0.29 11.27
C ASP A 226 -19.63 1.21 11.05
N TYR A 227 -19.87 1.66 9.83
CA TYR A 227 -19.80 3.06 9.45
C TYR A 227 -21.14 3.57 8.91
N SER A 228 -22.27 3.00 9.36
CA SER A 228 -23.62 3.52 9.06
C SER A 228 -23.72 5.02 9.36
N ASP A 229 -23.10 5.46 10.46
CA ASP A 229 -22.74 6.86 10.71
C ASP A 229 -21.22 7.01 10.65
N ALA A 230 -20.71 7.55 9.54
CA ALA A 230 -19.27 7.73 9.33
C ALA A 230 -18.65 8.81 10.22
N ARG A 231 -19.46 9.64 10.89
CA ARG A 231 -18.99 10.58 11.92
C ARG A 231 -18.74 9.90 13.26
N ASN A 232 -19.35 8.74 13.47
CA ASN A 232 -19.24 7.95 14.69
C ASN A 232 -19.09 6.45 14.37
N PRO A 233 -18.01 6.05 13.70
CA PRO A 233 -17.78 4.66 13.32
C PRO A 233 -17.56 3.79 14.58
N LYS A 234 -18.02 2.53 14.53
CA LYS A 234 -17.97 1.62 15.68
C LYS A 234 -17.35 0.28 15.33
N LEU A 235 -16.40 -0.17 16.15
CA LEU A 235 -15.95 -1.55 16.11
C LEU A 235 -17.10 -2.46 16.56
N VAL A 236 -17.57 -3.35 15.69
CA VAL A 236 -18.69 -4.26 15.99
C VAL A 236 -18.28 -5.70 16.20
N SER A 237 -17.16 -6.13 15.62
CA SER A 237 -16.64 -7.48 15.79
C SER A 237 -15.16 -7.55 15.44
N THR A 238 -14.50 -8.59 15.92
CA THR A 238 -13.20 -9.01 15.41
C THR A 238 -13.22 -10.50 15.10
N LEU A 239 -12.46 -10.92 14.09
CA LEU A 239 -12.19 -12.31 13.77
C LEU A 239 -10.68 -12.54 13.84
N HIS A 240 -10.28 -13.43 14.73
CA HIS A 240 -8.88 -13.80 14.96
C HIS A 240 -8.70 -15.31 14.84
N ILE A 241 -7.47 -15.72 14.55
CA ILE A 241 -7.04 -17.12 14.62
C ILE A 241 -6.70 -17.43 16.07
N LYS A 242 -7.12 -18.61 16.55
CA LYS A 242 -6.79 -19.08 17.91
C LYS A 242 -5.28 -18.96 18.16
N GLY A 243 -4.92 -18.26 19.23
CA GLY A 243 -3.53 -18.01 19.61
C GLY A 243 -2.98 -16.63 19.24
N GLN A 244 -3.73 -15.79 18.50
CA GLN A 244 -3.36 -14.39 18.21
C GLN A 244 -3.72 -13.41 19.34
N HIS A 245 -4.67 -13.76 20.21
CA HIS A 245 -5.07 -12.94 21.36
C HIS A 245 -4.27 -13.25 22.62
N VAL A 246 -4.08 -12.24 23.48
CA VAL A 246 -3.50 -12.37 24.84
C VAL A 246 -4.43 -13.10 25.79
#